data_AF-A0A2N2D1D5-F1
#
_entry.id   AF-A0A2N2D1D5-F1
#
_cell.length_a   1.000
_cell.length_b   1.000
_cell.length_c   1.000
_cell.angle_alpha   90.00
_cell.angle_beta   90.00
_cell.angle_gamma   90.00
#
_symmetry.space_group_name_H-M   'P 1'
#
loop_
_entity.id
_entity.type
_entity.pdbx_description
1 polymer ?
#
loop_
_entity_poly.entity_id
_entity_poly.type
_entity_poly.pdbx_seq_one_letter_code
_entity_poly.pdbx_strand_id
1 'polypeptide(L)'
;MIDLIGKKRWLILLVAVVGLVLLYPLYGKILSGLGISNLLVSQYQVPKCEVPQLLSAQDQNQNGIPDSIDIVNGARQEVKKGTVYDGSYFQGGYPPEGRGACTDVIWRAFKTAGYDLKKMVDEDIKNNPKAYGATGRDPDPSIDFRRVSNLQVFFKRYGQELTTEIVAGDVTNLTNWQPGDIVVFGLPLEHIGIISDQRGRDGVPLMIHNCGPKASEDDYYLLNWPSKITYHFRFISLQDGSAV
;
A
#
# COMPACT_ATOMS: atom_id res chain seq x y z
N MET A 1 60.39 -23.01 -18.46
CA MET A 1 59.60 -24.28 -18.47
C MET A 1 58.52 -24.34 -17.38
N ILE A 2 58.05 -23.18 -16.84
CA ILE A 2 57.06 -23.11 -15.74
C ILE A 2 55.68 -22.62 -16.25
N ASP A 3 55.61 -22.01 -17.43
CA ASP A 3 54.39 -21.37 -17.96
C ASP A 3 53.43 -22.33 -18.73
N LEU A 4 53.89 -23.53 -19.11
CA LEU A 4 53.05 -24.49 -19.85
C LEU A 4 52.06 -25.25 -18.95
N ILE A 5 52.41 -25.46 -17.68
CA ILE A 5 51.62 -26.25 -16.72
C ILE A 5 50.43 -25.45 -16.19
N GLY A 6 50.60 -24.13 -15.98
CA GLY A 6 49.53 -23.22 -15.56
C GLY A 6 48.44 -23.05 -16.63
N LYS A 7 48.84 -22.87 -17.89
CA LYS A 7 47.91 -22.74 -19.04
C LYS A 7 47.06 -23.99 -19.27
N LYS A 8 47.64 -25.19 -19.13
CA LYS A 8 46.89 -26.46 -19.23
C LYS A 8 45.87 -26.63 -18.09
N ARG A 9 46.21 -26.23 -16.86
CA ARG A 9 45.27 -26.28 -15.72
C ARG A 9 44.10 -25.32 -15.88
N TRP A 10 44.37 -24.10 -16.36
CA TRP A 10 43.32 -23.12 -16.68
C TRP A 10 42.39 -23.59 -17.79
N LEU A 11 42.93 -24.24 -18.82
CA LEU A 11 42.11 -24.80 -19.91
C LEU A 11 41.20 -25.93 -19.42
N ILE A 12 41.70 -26.81 -18.53
CA ILE A 12 40.89 -27.89 -17.93
C ILE A 12 39.78 -27.32 -17.05
N LEU A 13 40.06 -26.31 -16.21
CA LEU A 13 39.05 -25.65 -15.39
C LEU A 13 37.99 -24.95 -16.25
N LEU A 14 38.41 -24.26 -17.31
CA LEU A 14 37.49 -23.61 -18.25
C LEU A 14 36.57 -24.62 -18.93
N VAL A 15 37.10 -25.74 -19.42
CA VAL A 15 36.31 -26.82 -20.02
C VAL A 15 35.35 -27.46 -19.01
N ALA A 16 35.77 -27.64 -17.76
CA ALA A 16 34.91 -28.16 -16.70
C ALA A 16 33.75 -27.20 -16.36
N VAL A 17 34.01 -25.90 -16.28
CA VAL A 17 32.98 -24.87 -16.05
C VAL A 17 32.03 -24.77 -17.24
N VAL A 18 32.55 -24.74 -18.47
CA VAL A 18 31.72 -24.73 -19.68
C VAL A 18 30.88 -26.01 -19.78
N GLY A 19 31.44 -27.17 -19.44
CA GLY A 19 30.72 -28.43 -19.35
C GLY A 19 29.58 -28.39 -18.32
N LEU A 20 29.83 -27.86 -17.12
CA LEU A 20 28.81 -27.67 -16.09
C LEU A 20 27.70 -26.72 -16.55
N VAL A 21 28.03 -25.63 -17.22
CA VAL A 21 27.06 -24.65 -17.75
C VAL A 21 26.23 -25.26 -18.90
N LEU A 22 26.86 -26.03 -19.80
CA LEU A 22 26.15 -26.70 -20.90
C LEU A 22 25.26 -27.86 -20.42
N LEU A 23 25.63 -28.50 -19.30
CA LEU A 23 24.82 -29.57 -18.69
C LEU A 23 23.73 -29.04 -17.76
N TYR A 24 23.82 -27.79 -17.28
CA TYR A 24 22.80 -27.13 -16.44
C TYR A 24 21.35 -27.29 -16.96
N PRO A 25 21.05 -27.04 -18.25
CA PRO A 25 19.69 -27.26 -18.78
C PRO A 25 19.27 -28.73 -18.80
N LEU A 26 20.22 -29.67 -18.88
CA LEU A 26 19.95 -31.11 -18.82
C LEU A 26 19.60 -31.55 -17.39
N TYR A 27 20.35 -31.06 -16.39
CA TYR A 27 20.07 -31.29 -14.98
C TYR A 27 18.71 -30.70 -14.57
N GLY A 28 18.38 -29.48 -15.05
CA GLY A 28 17.07 -28.86 -14.80
C GLY A 28 15.90 -29.70 -15.33
N LYS A 29 16.06 -30.33 -16.50
CA LYS A 29 15.05 -31.25 -17.06
C LYS A 29 14.95 -32.57 -16.29
N ILE A 30 16.06 -33.11 -15.81
CA ILE A 30 16.08 -34.34 -15.00
C ILE A 30 15.44 -34.08 -13.62
N LEU A 31 15.77 -32.98 -12.95
CA LEU A 31 15.21 -32.60 -11.65
C LEU A 31 13.72 -32.26 -11.69
N SER A 32 13.25 -31.69 -12.81
CA SER A 32 11.81 -31.48 -13.06
C SER A 32 11.09 -32.77 -13.41
N GLY A 33 11.68 -33.62 -14.26
CA GLY A 33 11.12 -34.93 -14.63
C GLY A 33 11.02 -35.91 -13.46
N LEU A 34 11.91 -35.81 -12.47
CA LEU A 34 11.86 -36.59 -11.22
C LEU A 34 10.96 -35.97 -10.14
N GLY A 35 10.31 -34.83 -10.40
CA GLY A 35 9.42 -34.17 -9.44
C GLY A 35 10.11 -33.59 -8.19
N ILE A 36 11.45 -33.60 -8.12
CA ILE A 36 12.22 -33.14 -6.96
C ILE A 36 12.08 -31.62 -6.77
N SER A 37 11.97 -30.86 -7.87
CA SER A 37 11.66 -29.43 -7.82
C SER A 37 10.33 -29.15 -7.13
N ASN A 38 9.29 -29.95 -7.40
CA ASN A 38 7.99 -29.81 -6.73
C ASN A 38 8.03 -30.26 -5.27
N LEU A 39 8.84 -31.27 -4.93
CA LEU A 39 9.05 -31.70 -3.54
C LEU A 39 9.77 -30.62 -2.70
N LEU A 40 10.81 -30.00 -3.23
CA LEU A 40 11.53 -28.91 -2.53
C LEU A 40 10.66 -27.67 -2.34
N VAL A 41 9.82 -27.33 -3.32
CA VAL A 41 8.85 -26.21 -3.21
C VAL A 41 7.68 -26.55 -2.28
N SER A 42 7.21 -27.78 -2.28
CA SER A 42 6.12 -28.25 -1.40
C SER A 42 6.55 -28.34 0.07
N GLN A 43 7.81 -28.66 0.35
CA GLN A 43 8.33 -28.82 1.72
C GLN A 43 8.58 -27.48 2.43
N TYR A 44 8.59 -26.36 1.68
CA TYR A 44 8.78 -24.99 2.18
C TYR A 44 7.52 -24.12 2.04
N GLN A 45 6.33 -24.71 1.99
CA GLN A 45 5.08 -23.95 2.11
C GLN A 45 4.80 -23.64 3.57
N VAL A 46 5.31 -22.50 4.05
CA VAL A 46 4.84 -21.91 5.31
C VAL A 46 3.33 -21.65 5.17
N PRO A 47 2.49 -22.11 6.11
CA PRO A 47 1.06 -21.81 6.09
C PRO A 47 0.81 -20.32 5.97
N LYS A 48 -0.19 -19.93 5.16
CA LYS A 48 -0.60 -18.54 5.03
C LYS A 48 -1.10 -18.02 6.39
N CYS A 49 -0.62 -16.86 6.79
CA CYS A 49 -1.13 -16.14 7.95
C CYS A 49 -2.52 -15.59 7.61
N GLU A 50 -3.56 -16.23 8.11
CA GLU A 50 -4.94 -15.80 7.91
C GLU A 50 -5.33 -14.78 8.99
N VAL A 51 -5.55 -13.54 8.56
CA VAL A 51 -5.95 -12.43 9.43
C VAL A 51 -7.44 -12.17 9.19
N PRO A 52 -8.30 -12.17 10.23
CA PRO A 52 -9.72 -11.92 10.04
C PRO A 52 -9.96 -10.51 9.53
N GLN A 53 -10.84 -10.40 8.53
CA GLN A 53 -11.31 -9.12 8.02
C GLN A 53 -12.49 -8.64 8.89
N LEU A 54 -12.29 -7.52 9.57
CA LEU A 54 -13.30 -6.90 10.43
C LEU A 54 -13.92 -5.74 9.65
N LEU A 55 -15.21 -5.84 9.35
CA LEU A 55 -15.95 -4.83 8.60
C LEU A 55 -17.02 -4.19 9.47
N SER A 56 -17.21 -2.89 9.29
CA SER A 56 -18.36 -2.18 9.84
C SER A 56 -19.61 -2.44 9.02
N ALA A 57 -20.79 -2.26 9.63
CA ALA A 57 -22.06 -2.25 8.92
C ALA A 57 -22.36 -0.87 8.26
N GLN A 58 -21.47 0.11 8.44
CA GLN A 58 -21.64 1.44 7.86
C GLN A 58 -21.59 1.38 6.32
N ASP A 59 -22.60 1.97 5.69
CA ASP A 59 -22.78 2.10 4.25
C ASP A 59 -23.43 3.46 3.96
N GLN A 60 -22.59 4.48 3.83
CA GLN A 60 -22.97 5.88 3.71
C GLN A 60 -23.70 6.16 2.38
N ASN A 61 -23.37 5.44 1.32
CA ASN A 61 -23.97 5.63 0.00
C ASN A 61 -25.16 4.67 -0.26
N GLN A 62 -25.44 3.74 0.67
CA GLN A 62 -26.54 2.78 0.65
C GLN A 62 -26.51 1.83 -0.56
N ASN A 63 -25.31 1.46 -1.02
CA ASN A 63 -25.14 0.59 -2.18
C ASN A 63 -25.06 -0.91 -1.82
N GLY A 64 -25.12 -1.26 -0.54
CA GLY A 64 -25.01 -2.62 -0.02
C GLY A 64 -23.58 -3.13 0.17
N ILE A 65 -22.58 -2.25 0.02
CA ILE A 65 -21.15 -2.53 0.23
C ILE A 65 -20.69 -1.69 1.43
N PRO A 66 -20.00 -2.27 2.42
CA PRO A 66 -19.47 -1.50 3.54
C PRO A 66 -18.54 -0.38 3.09
N ASP A 67 -18.60 0.78 3.76
CA ASP A 67 -17.82 1.97 3.41
C ASP A 67 -16.32 1.72 3.34
N SER A 68 -15.80 0.88 4.24
CA SER A 68 -14.38 0.50 4.24
C SER A 68 -13.97 -0.22 2.95
N ILE A 69 -14.86 -1.03 2.38
CA ILE A 69 -14.64 -1.73 1.11
C ILE A 69 -14.85 -0.80 -0.08
N ASP A 70 -15.80 0.14 -0.01
CA ASP A 70 -15.95 1.17 -1.03
C ASP A 70 -14.76 2.12 -1.12
N ILE A 71 -14.14 2.47 0.01
CA ILE A 71 -12.87 3.21 0.05
C ILE A 71 -11.80 2.43 -0.71
N VAL A 72 -11.61 1.14 -0.40
CA VAL A 72 -10.63 0.30 -1.10
C VAL A 72 -10.94 0.18 -2.59
N ASN A 73 -12.20 -0.02 -2.95
CA ASN A 73 -12.63 -0.11 -4.35
C ASN A 73 -12.38 1.19 -5.11
N GLY A 74 -12.67 2.35 -4.50
CA GLY A 74 -12.40 3.65 -5.08
C GLY A 74 -10.91 3.91 -5.28
N ALA A 75 -10.08 3.53 -4.31
CA ALA A 75 -8.62 3.60 -4.44
C ALA A 75 -8.12 2.70 -5.59
N ARG A 76 -8.63 1.47 -5.67
CA ARG A 76 -8.28 0.49 -6.72
C ARG A 76 -8.71 0.93 -8.12
N GLN A 77 -9.74 1.76 -8.27
CA GLN A 77 -10.09 2.35 -9.56
C GLN A 77 -8.95 3.21 -10.11
N GLU A 78 -8.19 3.91 -9.26
CA GLU A 78 -7.07 4.74 -9.70
C GLU A 78 -5.90 3.90 -10.22
N VAL A 79 -5.68 2.72 -9.63
CA VAL A 79 -4.74 1.70 -10.11
C VAL A 79 -5.18 1.18 -11.49
N LYS A 80 -6.47 0.82 -11.63
CA LYS A 80 -7.03 0.33 -12.91
C LYS A 80 -6.94 1.37 -14.04
N LYS A 81 -7.13 2.65 -13.73
CA LYS A 81 -6.94 3.76 -14.68
C LYS A 81 -5.48 3.99 -15.05
N GLY A 82 -4.54 3.45 -14.27
CA GLY A 82 -3.12 3.75 -14.42
C GLY A 82 -2.82 5.24 -14.16
N THR A 83 -3.49 5.81 -13.15
CA THR A 83 -3.43 7.24 -12.82
C THR A 83 -1.98 7.68 -12.64
N VAL A 84 -1.53 8.62 -13.47
CA VAL A 84 -0.16 9.11 -13.47
C VAL A 84 0.04 10.08 -12.32
N TYR A 85 1.19 10.00 -11.64
CA TYR A 85 1.52 10.92 -10.56
C TYR A 85 1.60 12.36 -11.07
N ASP A 86 0.80 13.25 -10.48
CA ASP A 86 0.78 14.68 -10.77
C ASP A 86 0.46 15.47 -9.49
N GLY A 87 1.50 16.04 -8.87
CA GLY A 87 1.41 16.85 -7.67
C GLY A 87 1.06 18.33 -7.93
N SER A 88 0.66 18.68 -9.15
CA SER A 88 0.39 20.07 -9.52
C SER A 88 -0.80 20.65 -8.77
N TYR A 89 -0.79 21.99 -8.69
CA TYR A 89 -1.94 22.76 -8.23
C TYR A 89 -3.01 22.80 -9.32
N PHE A 90 -4.27 22.58 -8.94
CA PHE A 90 -5.41 22.65 -9.84
C PHE A 90 -6.45 23.60 -9.24
N GLN A 91 -6.85 24.63 -9.98
CA GLN A 91 -7.90 25.55 -9.54
C GLN A 91 -9.21 24.77 -9.32
N GLY A 92 -9.84 24.94 -8.15
CA GLY A 92 -11.01 24.15 -7.73
C GLY A 92 -10.65 22.79 -7.13
N GLY A 93 -9.38 22.42 -7.20
CA GLY A 93 -8.74 21.34 -6.44
C GLY A 93 -8.79 19.95 -7.04
N TYR A 94 -9.51 19.73 -8.14
CA TYR A 94 -9.61 18.40 -8.74
C TYR A 94 -8.68 18.26 -9.95
N PRO A 95 -7.67 17.36 -9.90
CA PRO A 95 -6.89 17.02 -11.08
C PRO A 95 -7.77 16.42 -12.19
N PRO A 96 -7.36 16.56 -13.46
CA PRO A 96 -7.98 15.84 -14.57
C PRO A 96 -8.00 14.32 -14.35
N GLU A 97 -8.90 13.64 -15.05
CA GLU A 97 -8.96 12.18 -15.04
C GLU A 97 -7.62 11.55 -15.41
N GLY A 98 -7.25 10.47 -14.70
CA GLY A 98 -5.99 9.76 -14.92
C GLY A 98 -4.75 10.51 -14.41
N ARG A 99 -4.91 11.60 -13.65
CA ARG A 99 -3.81 12.29 -12.96
C ARG A 99 -4.11 12.52 -11.48
N GLY A 100 -3.07 12.62 -10.68
CA GLY A 100 -3.17 13.04 -9.28
C GLY A 100 -1.98 12.57 -8.44
N ALA A 101 -1.86 13.09 -7.23
CA ALA A 101 -0.87 12.71 -6.23
C ALA A 101 -1.38 11.58 -5.32
N CYS A 102 -0.62 11.26 -4.28
CA CYS A 102 -1.00 10.30 -3.25
C CYS A 102 -2.32 10.65 -2.56
N THR A 103 -2.55 11.93 -2.24
CA THR A 103 -3.80 12.42 -1.62
C THR A 103 -5.00 12.36 -2.55
N ASP A 104 -4.77 12.33 -3.87
CA ASP A 104 -5.85 12.20 -4.85
C ASP A 104 -6.47 10.81 -4.87
N VAL A 105 -5.69 9.78 -4.51
CA VAL A 105 -6.22 8.43 -4.25
C VAL A 105 -7.19 8.46 -3.06
N ILE A 106 -6.87 9.23 -2.02
CA ILE A 106 -7.65 9.30 -0.78
C ILE A 106 -9.02 9.92 -1.01
N TRP A 107 -9.11 11.14 -1.56
CA TRP A 107 -10.42 11.77 -1.73
C TRP A 107 -11.29 11.06 -2.77
N ARG A 108 -10.70 10.43 -3.80
CA ARG A 108 -11.46 9.64 -4.79
C ARG A 108 -12.01 8.35 -4.18
N ALA A 109 -11.24 7.72 -3.29
CA ALA A 109 -11.70 6.60 -2.47
C ALA A 109 -12.88 6.99 -1.58
N PHE A 110 -12.75 8.08 -0.82
CA PHE A 110 -13.80 8.61 0.05
C PHE A 110 -15.07 8.97 -0.75
N LYS A 111 -14.90 9.60 -1.92
CA LYS A 111 -16.01 9.92 -2.82
C LYS A 111 -16.76 8.67 -3.28
N THR A 112 -16.05 7.55 -3.50
CA THR A 112 -16.68 6.27 -3.88
C THR A 112 -17.57 5.76 -2.75
N ALA A 113 -17.13 5.87 -1.50
CA ALA A 113 -17.93 5.57 -0.30
C ALA A 113 -18.96 6.68 0.06
N GLY A 114 -19.20 7.66 -0.82
CA GLY A 114 -20.22 8.70 -0.58
C GLY A 114 -19.80 9.86 0.33
N TYR A 115 -18.52 9.97 0.70
CA TYR A 115 -18.00 11.09 1.49
C TYR A 115 -17.40 12.19 0.61
N ASP A 116 -17.77 13.44 0.89
CA ASP A 116 -17.11 14.61 0.31
C ASP A 116 -15.95 15.06 1.20
N LEU A 117 -14.79 14.40 1.05
CA LEU A 117 -13.60 14.67 1.87
C LEU A 117 -13.17 16.14 1.79
N LYS A 118 -13.31 16.78 0.62
CA LYS A 118 -12.97 18.19 0.46
C LYS A 118 -13.84 19.05 1.37
N LYS A 119 -15.16 18.89 1.29
CA LYS A 119 -16.11 19.64 2.12
C LYS A 119 -15.86 19.39 3.61
N MET A 120 -15.63 18.14 4.00
CA MET A 120 -15.36 17.78 5.41
C MET A 120 -14.09 18.46 5.95
N VAL A 121 -13.02 18.48 5.16
CA VAL A 121 -11.76 19.18 5.52
C VAL A 121 -11.95 20.69 5.55
N ASP A 122 -12.63 21.27 4.54
CA ASP A 122 -12.93 22.71 4.49
C ASP A 122 -13.74 23.16 5.73
N GLU A 123 -14.73 22.36 6.14
CA GLU A 123 -15.57 22.62 7.32
C GLU A 123 -14.77 22.51 8.62
N ASP A 124 -13.91 21.50 8.78
CA ASP A 124 -13.07 21.37 9.97
C ASP A 124 -12.01 22.47 10.06
N ILE A 125 -11.38 22.87 8.94
CA ILE A 125 -10.46 24.01 8.91
C ILE A 125 -11.16 25.29 9.36
N LYS A 126 -12.36 25.55 8.82
CA LYS A 126 -13.17 26.72 9.18
C LYS A 126 -13.53 26.73 10.67
N ASN A 127 -13.92 25.58 11.22
CA ASN A 127 -14.36 25.47 12.61
C ASN A 127 -13.18 25.41 13.59
N ASN A 128 -12.01 24.93 13.16
CA ASN A 128 -10.86 24.66 14.01
C ASN A 128 -9.54 25.18 13.42
N PRO A 129 -9.44 26.46 13.01
CA PRO A 129 -8.30 26.98 12.24
C PRO A 129 -6.96 26.85 12.98
N LYS A 130 -6.97 26.95 14.31
CA LYS A 130 -5.76 26.78 15.13
C LYS A 130 -5.13 25.39 14.99
N ALA A 131 -5.93 24.35 14.74
CA ALA A 131 -5.43 22.99 14.57
C ALA A 131 -4.61 22.82 13.27
N TYR A 132 -4.83 23.69 12.28
CA TYR A 132 -4.24 23.62 10.94
C TYR A 132 -3.08 24.62 10.73
N GLY A 133 -2.62 25.32 11.77
CA GLY A 133 -1.43 26.17 11.72
C GLY A 133 -1.48 27.23 10.61
N ALA A 134 -0.59 27.12 9.62
CA ALA A 134 -0.54 28.05 8.49
C ALA A 134 -1.79 27.97 7.60
N THR A 135 -2.25 26.76 7.25
CA THR A 135 -3.47 26.52 6.49
C THR A 135 -4.68 27.19 7.15
N GLY A 136 -4.83 27.05 8.48
CA GLY A 136 -5.97 27.65 9.17
C GLY A 136 -5.95 29.18 9.25
N ARG A 137 -4.79 29.82 8.99
CA ARG A 137 -4.68 31.29 8.88
C ARG A 137 -5.00 31.79 7.48
N ASP A 138 -4.72 30.99 6.46
CA ASP A 138 -4.93 31.31 5.04
C ASP A 138 -5.38 30.06 4.28
N PRO A 139 -6.67 29.66 4.42
CA PRO A 139 -7.17 28.46 3.78
C PRO A 139 -7.24 28.61 2.26
N ASP A 140 -6.85 27.56 1.54
CA ASP A 140 -7.06 27.42 0.10
C ASP A 140 -7.81 26.11 -0.17
N PRO A 141 -9.15 26.18 -0.33
CA PRO A 141 -9.98 25.01 -0.59
C PRO A 141 -9.58 24.23 -1.85
N SER A 142 -8.80 24.81 -2.78
CA SER A 142 -8.31 24.11 -3.97
C SER A 142 -7.15 23.15 -3.68
N ILE A 143 -6.51 23.23 -2.52
CA ILE A 143 -5.35 22.38 -2.20
C ILE A 143 -5.40 21.77 -0.81
N ASP A 144 -6.19 22.32 0.12
CA ASP A 144 -6.12 21.94 1.53
C ASP A 144 -6.41 20.46 1.80
N PHE A 145 -7.44 19.89 1.17
CA PHE A 145 -7.76 18.46 1.26
C PHE A 145 -6.76 17.56 0.51
N ARG A 146 -5.84 18.15 -0.26
CA ARG A 146 -4.78 17.46 -1.00
C ARG A 146 -3.41 17.59 -0.33
N ARG A 147 -3.32 18.19 0.86
CA ARG A 147 -2.09 18.23 1.68
C ARG A 147 -2.08 17.09 2.69
N VAL A 148 -1.04 16.26 2.68
CA VAL A 148 -0.90 15.16 3.63
C VAL A 148 -0.91 15.69 5.08
N SER A 149 -0.22 16.80 5.35
CA SER A 149 -0.24 17.45 6.67
C SER A 149 -1.64 17.85 7.16
N ASN A 150 -2.52 18.31 6.27
CA ASN A 150 -3.88 18.67 6.64
C ASN A 150 -4.74 17.41 6.86
N LEU A 151 -4.57 16.40 6.01
CA LEU A 151 -5.25 15.11 6.18
C LEU A 151 -4.83 14.40 7.48
N GLN A 152 -3.58 14.53 7.91
CA GLN A 152 -3.14 14.05 9.24
C GLN A 152 -3.96 14.68 10.37
N VAL A 153 -4.11 16.01 10.35
CA VAL A 153 -4.91 16.74 11.36
C VAL A 153 -6.37 16.28 11.31
N PHE A 154 -6.95 16.20 10.11
CA PHE A 154 -8.32 15.77 9.91
C PHE A 154 -8.56 14.35 10.44
N PHE A 155 -7.77 13.36 10.01
CA PHE A 155 -7.97 11.97 10.44
C PHE A 155 -7.67 11.75 11.92
N LYS A 156 -6.78 12.54 12.53
CA LYS A 156 -6.57 12.51 13.98
C LYS A 156 -7.80 13.00 14.77
N ARG A 157 -8.63 13.85 14.16
CA ARG A 157 -9.83 14.42 14.79
C ARG A 157 -11.09 13.59 14.56
N TYR A 158 -11.18 12.94 13.40
CA TYR A 158 -12.38 12.23 12.96
C TYR A 158 -12.22 10.70 12.84
N GLY A 159 -11.00 10.18 12.96
CA GLY A 159 -10.72 8.75 12.94
C GLY A 159 -10.14 8.26 14.26
N GLN A 160 -10.05 6.94 14.38
CA GLN A 160 -9.31 6.26 15.43
C GLN A 160 -7.84 6.13 15.03
N GLU A 161 -6.93 6.68 15.83
CA GLU A 161 -5.49 6.43 15.69
C GLU A 161 -5.17 5.01 16.20
N LEU A 162 -4.43 4.24 15.39
CA LEU A 162 -4.10 2.83 15.62
C LEU A 162 -2.59 2.62 15.72
N THR A 163 -2.17 1.40 16.04
CA THR A 163 -0.76 1.04 16.03
C THR A 163 -0.13 1.25 14.65
N THR A 164 1.10 1.75 14.64
CA THR A 164 1.94 1.87 13.44
C THR A 164 2.93 0.70 13.30
N GLU A 165 2.91 -0.24 14.25
CA GLU A 165 3.74 -1.44 14.20
C GLU A 165 3.09 -2.51 13.32
N ILE A 166 3.90 -3.09 12.43
CA ILE A 166 3.52 -4.22 11.59
C ILE A 166 4.43 -5.40 11.92
N VAL A 167 3.85 -6.50 12.39
CA VAL A 167 4.56 -7.73 12.70
C VAL A 167 4.07 -8.84 11.77
N ALA A 168 4.88 -9.17 10.76
CA ALA A 168 4.59 -10.23 9.81
C ALA A 168 4.36 -11.58 10.52
N GLY A 169 3.28 -12.27 10.18
CA GLY A 169 2.89 -13.54 10.81
C GLY A 169 2.17 -13.42 12.16
N ASP A 170 2.05 -12.23 12.75
CA ASP A 170 1.30 -12.02 13.99
C ASP A 170 -0.13 -11.57 13.70
N VAL A 171 -1.07 -12.52 13.75
CA VAL A 171 -2.50 -12.27 13.52
C VAL A 171 -3.06 -11.21 14.46
N THR A 172 -2.62 -11.16 15.72
CA THR A 172 -3.14 -10.21 16.71
C THR A 172 -2.72 -8.79 16.38
N ASN A 173 -1.44 -8.59 16.03
CA ASN A 173 -0.95 -7.30 15.54
C ASN A 173 -1.68 -6.91 14.25
N LEU A 174 -1.72 -7.81 13.27
CA LEU A 174 -2.24 -7.55 11.92
C LEU A 174 -3.76 -7.35 11.87
N THR A 175 -4.51 -7.80 12.87
CA THR A 175 -5.95 -7.52 13.01
C THR A 175 -6.22 -6.03 13.20
N ASN A 176 -5.23 -5.24 13.67
CA ASN A 176 -5.36 -3.79 13.75
C ASN A 176 -5.33 -3.11 12.38
N TRP A 177 -4.88 -3.78 11.33
CA TRP A 177 -4.74 -3.22 9.98
C TRP A 177 -5.87 -3.73 9.11
N GLN A 178 -6.92 -2.97 8.88
CA GLN A 178 -8.13 -3.41 8.17
C GLN A 178 -8.31 -2.66 6.85
N PRO A 179 -9.10 -3.21 5.91
CA PRO A 179 -9.36 -2.56 4.63
C PRO A 179 -9.90 -1.14 4.82
N GLY A 180 -9.42 -0.20 4.02
CA GLY A 180 -9.90 1.18 4.03
C GLY A 180 -9.25 2.06 5.10
N ASP A 181 -8.43 1.49 5.99
CA ASP A 181 -7.60 2.28 6.91
C ASP A 181 -6.61 3.15 6.13
N ILE A 182 -6.24 4.29 6.72
CA ILE A 182 -5.36 5.29 6.14
C ILE A 182 -4.00 5.22 6.81
N VAL A 183 -2.94 5.04 6.02
CA VAL A 183 -1.56 5.02 6.51
C VAL A 183 -0.82 6.28 6.04
N VAL A 184 -0.09 6.91 6.96
CA VAL A 184 0.67 8.13 6.70
C VAL A 184 2.15 7.91 7.03
N PHE A 185 3.01 8.28 6.09
CA PHE A 185 4.46 8.30 6.27
C PHE A 185 4.94 9.73 6.50
N GLY A 186 5.84 9.90 7.45
CA GLY A 186 6.38 11.21 7.83
C GLY A 186 7.54 11.68 6.94
N LEU A 187 8.35 12.58 7.49
CA LEU A 187 9.58 13.07 6.87
C LEU A 187 10.68 11.99 6.83
N PRO A 188 11.64 12.08 5.88
CA PRO A 188 11.86 13.16 4.92
C PRO A 188 10.99 13.10 3.65
N LEU A 189 10.39 11.95 3.36
CA LEU A 189 9.51 11.74 2.21
C LEU A 189 8.08 11.47 2.69
N GLU A 190 7.30 12.54 2.85
CA GLU A 190 5.92 12.45 3.30
C GLU A 190 5.05 11.75 2.26
N HIS A 191 4.16 10.86 2.70
CA HIS A 191 3.31 10.07 1.83
C HIS A 191 2.05 9.57 2.54
N ILE A 192 1.03 9.19 1.78
CA ILE A 192 -0.24 8.66 2.30
C ILE A 192 -0.78 7.56 1.38
N GLY A 193 -1.44 6.57 1.97
CA GLY A 193 -2.06 5.46 1.24
C GLY A 193 -3.25 4.87 1.98
N ILE A 194 -3.93 3.94 1.32
CA ILE A 194 -5.06 3.18 1.83
C ILE A 194 -4.64 1.73 2.00
N ILE A 195 -5.00 1.11 3.13
CA ILE A 195 -4.79 -0.30 3.39
C ILE A 195 -5.77 -1.13 2.56
N SER A 196 -5.26 -2.10 1.82
CA SER A 196 -6.03 -3.00 0.97
C SER A 196 -6.69 -4.12 1.78
N ASP A 197 -7.76 -4.70 1.22
CA ASP A 197 -8.31 -6.01 1.62
C ASP A 197 -7.46 -7.19 1.15
N GLN A 198 -6.50 -6.97 0.25
CA GLN A 198 -5.52 -7.97 -0.15
C GLN A 198 -4.36 -8.03 0.84
N ARG A 199 -3.86 -9.24 1.11
CA ARG A 199 -2.72 -9.50 2.01
C ARG A 199 -1.71 -10.43 1.38
N GLY A 200 -0.44 -10.22 1.74
CA GLY A 200 0.64 -11.16 1.50
C GLY A 200 0.45 -12.48 2.26
N ARG A 201 1.34 -13.44 1.99
CA ARG A 201 1.30 -14.76 2.67
C ARG A 201 1.58 -14.67 4.16
N ASP A 202 2.33 -13.67 4.59
CA ASP A 202 2.64 -13.35 5.98
C ASP A 202 1.52 -12.54 6.67
N GLY A 203 0.42 -12.26 5.97
CA GLY A 203 -0.75 -11.55 6.49
C GLY A 203 -0.61 -10.03 6.47
N VAL A 204 0.56 -9.49 6.08
CA VAL A 204 0.75 -8.05 5.93
C VAL A 204 -0.15 -7.56 4.79
N PRO A 205 -0.97 -6.51 4.99
CA PRO A 205 -1.84 -6.01 3.94
C PRO A 205 -1.03 -5.27 2.88
N LEU A 206 -1.56 -5.29 1.65
CA LEU A 206 -1.07 -4.44 0.58
C LEU A 206 -1.50 -2.99 0.85
N MET A 207 -0.80 -2.06 0.21
CA MET A 207 -1.15 -0.64 0.24
C MET A 207 -1.53 -0.16 -1.16
N ILE A 208 -2.63 0.59 -1.24
CA ILE A 208 -3.05 1.31 -2.44
C ILE A 208 -2.62 2.77 -2.31
N HIS A 209 -1.81 3.24 -3.26
CA HIS A 209 -1.27 4.60 -3.21
C HIS A 209 -0.83 5.08 -4.60
N ASN A 210 -0.34 6.33 -4.68
CA ASN A 210 0.29 6.85 -5.87
C ASN A 210 1.58 7.59 -5.50
N CYS A 211 2.73 6.93 -5.66
CA CYS A 211 4.06 7.51 -5.52
C CYS A 211 4.78 7.74 -6.85
N GLY A 212 4.11 7.48 -7.97
CA GLY A 212 4.70 7.48 -9.30
C GLY A 212 5.39 6.17 -9.67
N PRO A 213 5.51 5.86 -10.98
CA PRO A 213 5.00 6.65 -12.11
C PRO A 213 3.46 6.61 -12.25
N LYS A 214 2.81 5.61 -11.66
CA LYS A 214 1.35 5.45 -11.64
C LYS A 214 0.88 4.96 -10.28
N ALA A 215 -0.42 5.10 -10.00
CA ALA A 215 -1.04 4.48 -8.84
C ALA A 215 -0.83 2.96 -8.84
N SER A 216 -0.54 2.39 -7.68
CA SER A 216 -0.26 0.98 -7.46
C SER A 216 -1.04 0.44 -6.26
N GLU A 217 -1.24 -0.87 -6.29
CA GLU A 217 -1.61 -1.69 -5.14
C GLU A 217 -0.50 -2.73 -5.00
N ASP A 218 0.34 -2.61 -3.97
CA ASP A 218 1.53 -3.45 -3.81
C ASP A 218 1.83 -3.82 -2.36
N ASP A 219 2.68 -4.83 -2.19
CA ASP A 219 3.11 -5.41 -0.93
C ASP A 219 4.46 -4.87 -0.44
N TYR A 220 5.05 -3.92 -1.16
CA TYR A 220 6.41 -3.46 -0.92
C TYR A 220 6.44 -2.17 -0.09
N TYR A 221 5.71 -1.14 -0.52
CA TYR A 221 5.91 0.20 0.02
C TYR A 221 5.35 0.40 1.43
N LEU A 222 4.43 -0.45 1.90
CA LEU A 222 3.97 -0.37 3.28
C LEU A 222 5.12 -0.57 4.29
N LEU A 223 6.03 -1.50 3.99
CA LEU A 223 7.17 -1.84 4.86
C LEU A 223 8.47 -1.13 4.47
N ASN A 224 8.61 -0.75 3.20
CA ASN A 224 9.89 -0.31 2.63
C ASN A 224 9.90 1.16 2.17
N TRP A 225 8.87 1.95 2.52
CA TRP A 225 8.91 3.39 2.24
C TRP A 225 10.13 4.05 2.93
N PRO A 226 10.79 5.04 2.30
CA PRO A 226 11.98 5.68 2.89
C PRO A 226 11.76 6.38 4.24
N SER A 227 10.52 6.79 4.52
CA SER A 227 10.11 7.37 5.82
C SER A 227 9.36 6.33 6.64
N LYS A 228 9.36 6.51 7.96
CA LYS A 228 8.54 5.68 8.86
C LYS A 228 7.05 6.02 8.74
N ILE A 229 6.21 5.02 9.01
CA ILE A 229 4.79 5.24 9.30
C ILE A 229 4.71 6.10 10.56
N THR A 230 4.13 7.28 10.44
CA THR A 230 3.90 8.20 11.56
C THR A 230 2.50 8.06 12.13
N TYR A 231 1.53 7.75 11.27
CA TYR A 231 0.15 7.54 11.69
C TYR A 231 -0.52 6.43 10.90
N HIS A 232 -1.45 5.77 11.57
CA HIS A 232 -2.37 4.81 11.00
C HIS A 232 -3.75 5.13 11.58
N PHE A 233 -4.72 5.38 10.72
CA PHE A 233 -6.05 5.83 11.10
C PHE A 233 -7.13 4.92 10.54
N ARG A 234 -8.13 4.63 11.36
CA ARG A 234 -9.40 4.04 10.93
C ARG A 234 -10.49 5.09 10.97
N PHE A 235 -11.01 5.46 9.80
CA PHE A 235 -12.09 6.43 9.68
C PHE A 235 -13.47 5.78 9.90
N ILE A 236 -13.69 4.60 9.34
CA ILE A 236 -14.93 3.83 9.50
C ILE A 236 -14.86 3.00 10.78
N SER A 237 -15.65 3.36 11.79
CA SER A 237 -15.64 2.68 13.09
C SER A 237 -16.17 1.25 12.97
N LEU A 238 -15.49 0.29 13.61
CA LEU A 238 -15.94 -1.11 13.68
C LEU A 238 -17.09 -1.34 14.67
N GLN A 239 -17.50 -0.32 15.44
CA GLN A 239 -18.42 -0.51 16.57
C GLN A 239 -19.90 -0.71 16.20
N ASP A 240 -20.25 -0.62 14.91
CA ASP A 240 -21.65 -0.70 14.45
C ASP A 240 -22.02 -2.03 13.77
N GLY A 241 -21.20 -3.08 13.83
CA GLY A 241 -21.46 -4.35 13.14
C GLY A 241 -21.12 -5.59 13.96
N SER A 242 -22.11 -6.48 14.12
CA SER A 242 -21.93 -7.84 14.63
C SER A 242 -20.88 -8.58 13.78
N ALA A 243 -19.98 -9.33 14.42
CA ALA A 243 -19.06 -10.21 13.71
C ALA A 243 -19.85 -11.11 12.74
N VAL A 244 -19.48 -11.07 11.45
CA VAL A 244 -19.95 -12.02 10.42
C VAL A 244 -18.98 -13.19 10.36
#